data_AF-A0A0S7Z6B3-F1
#
_entry.id   AF-A0A0S7Z6B3-F1
#
_cell.length_a   1.000
_cell.length_b   1.000
_cell.length_c   1.000
_cell.angle_alpha   90.00
_cell.angle_beta   90.00
_cell.angle_gamma   90.00
#
_symmetry.space_group_name_H-M   'P 1'
#
loop_
_entity.id
_entity.type
_entity.pdbx_description
1 polymer ?
#
loop_
_entity_poly.entity_id
_entity_poly.type
_entity_poly.pdbx_seq_one_letter_code
_entity_poly.pdbx_strand_id
1 'polypeptide(L)'
;MKRSCVLLTLVLMVFFTGFCVFASGEKVDVGIEKKYPFSGDTITIAAHGEPKSASIYMIEDKLLDTYGIKVKVVEIAPEAIYEKEMIELTAGGDAYDVVQFNASNIADYAPHLEPLAPLAEKWGLDFHLDDVLPAFQQIYLSWAGTWYATCSDGDVHMFYYRKDAFDNPEYKRKFKAKYGYELAPPRDFNQYLDVAEFFTG
;
A
#
# COMPACT_ATOMS: atom_id res chain seq x y z
N MET A 1 32.27 0.82 -74.17
CA MET A 1 31.33 1.05 -75.30
C MET A 1 30.04 1.64 -74.72
N LYS A 2 29.64 2.87 -75.14
CA LYS A 2 28.37 3.62 -74.89
C LYS A 2 28.02 3.92 -73.42
N ARG A 3 27.94 5.16 -72.89
CA ARG A 3 27.27 6.44 -73.24
C ARG A 3 25.73 6.40 -73.40
N SER A 4 25.06 6.98 -72.38
CA SER A 4 24.02 8.02 -72.45
C SER A 4 22.51 7.67 -72.52
N CYS A 5 21.77 8.36 -71.62
CA CYS A 5 20.48 9.08 -71.76
C CYS A 5 19.44 8.67 -70.69
N VAL A 6 18.97 9.51 -69.74
CA VAL A 6 18.42 10.89 -69.71
C VAL A 6 16.89 10.87 -69.50
N LEU A 7 16.48 11.57 -68.42
CA LEU A 7 15.21 12.26 -68.13
C LEU A 7 13.86 11.51 -68.07
N LEU A 8 13.26 11.49 -66.88
CA LEU A 8 11.93 12.04 -66.47
C LEU A 8 11.72 11.59 -65.01
N THR A 9 11.38 12.38 -63.99
CA THR A 9 10.80 13.72 -63.89
C THR A 9 11.14 14.21 -62.47
N LEU A 10 11.82 15.35 -62.37
CA LEU A 10 11.84 16.16 -61.16
C LEU A 10 10.40 16.65 -60.93
N VAL A 11 9.80 16.40 -59.77
CA VAL A 11 9.00 17.31 -58.92
C VAL A 11 8.32 16.43 -57.85
N LEU A 12 8.93 16.29 -56.68
CA LEU A 12 8.34 16.82 -55.46
C LEU A 12 9.40 16.79 -54.36
N MET A 13 9.86 17.99 -54.08
CA MET A 13 10.87 18.36 -53.10
C MET A 13 10.21 18.31 -51.71
N VAL A 14 11.04 18.02 -50.70
CA VAL A 14 10.79 18.24 -49.26
C VAL A 14 9.95 17.17 -48.55
N PHE A 15 10.63 16.15 -48.01
CA PHE A 15 10.74 16.01 -46.55
C PHE A 15 12.07 15.33 -46.24
N PHE A 16 13.00 16.19 -45.87
CA PHE A 16 14.40 15.93 -45.55
C PHE A 16 14.46 15.35 -44.13
N THR A 17 15.34 14.35 -43.94
CA THR A 17 16.05 13.99 -42.70
C THR A 17 15.23 13.48 -41.50
N GLY A 18 15.55 12.37 -40.86
CA GLY A 18 16.74 11.53 -40.98
C GLY A 18 16.57 10.27 -40.16
N PHE A 19 17.04 9.17 -40.75
CA PHE A 19 17.22 7.88 -40.12
C PHE A 19 18.69 7.75 -39.71
N CYS A 20 18.94 7.14 -38.55
CA CYS A 20 20.21 6.62 -38.02
C CYS A 20 21.29 7.61 -37.53
N VAL A 21 21.42 7.74 -36.21
CA VAL A 21 22.73 7.80 -35.50
C VAL A 21 22.63 7.10 -34.13
N PHE A 22 23.36 5.99 -34.03
CA PHE A 22 24.12 5.40 -32.92
C PHE A 22 23.58 5.26 -31.48
N ALA A 23 23.83 4.05 -30.97
CA ALA A 23 23.86 3.66 -29.57
C ALA A 23 24.88 4.48 -28.76
N SER A 24 24.40 5.13 -27.71
CA SER A 24 25.11 5.32 -26.45
C SER A 24 24.07 5.20 -25.34
N GLY A 25 24.34 4.36 -24.34
CA GLY A 25 23.53 4.28 -23.13
C GLY A 25 23.67 5.57 -22.34
N GLU A 26 22.84 6.55 -22.66
CA GLU A 26 22.65 7.73 -21.84
C GLU A 26 21.41 7.46 -20.99
N LYS A 27 21.58 7.51 -19.65
CA LYS A 27 20.43 7.56 -18.75
C LYS A 27 19.59 8.74 -19.24
N VAL A 28 18.35 8.47 -19.62
CA VAL A 28 17.38 9.53 -19.88
C VAL A 28 17.21 10.23 -18.54
N ASP A 29 17.94 11.32 -18.35
CA ASP A 29 17.64 12.30 -17.34
C ASP A 29 16.37 12.97 -17.84
N VAL A 30 15.23 12.37 -17.47
CA VAL A 30 13.92 12.93 -17.74
C VAL A 30 13.95 14.22 -16.92
N GLY A 31 14.26 15.34 -17.59
CA GLY A 31 14.55 16.60 -16.93
C GLY A 31 13.37 17.01 -16.06
N ILE A 32 13.42 16.64 -14.79
CA ILE A 32 12.46 17.08 -13.81
C ILE A 32 12.85 18.52 -13.50
N GLU A 33 12.18 19.47 -14.17
CA GLU A 33 12.23 20.87 -13.76
C GLU A 33 12.01 20.90 -12.25
N LYS A 34 12.96 21.47 -11.50
CA LYS A 34 12.91 21.62 -10.03
C LYS A 34 11.74 22.54 -9.63
N LYS A 35 10.52 22.03 -9.74
CA LYS A 35 9.28 22.72 -9.38
C LYS A 35 8.99 22.62 -7.89
N TYR A 36 9.56 21.62 -7.23
CA TYR A 36 9.40 21.33 -5.81
C TYR A 36 10.77 21.12 -5.12
N PRO A 37 10.87 21.45 -3.81
CA PRO A 37 12.15 21.43 -3.08
C PRO A 37 12.83 20.06 -3.03
N PHE A 38 12.09 18.96 -3.22
CA PHE A 38 12.57 17.57 -3.13
C PHE A 38 12.61 16.86 -4.49
N SER A 39 12.52 17.62 -5.58
CA SER A 39 12.56 17.08 -6.93
C SER A 39 13.91 16.42 -7.23
N GLY A 40 13.89 15.12 -7.53
CA GLY A 40 15.06 14.27 -7.75
C GLY A 40 15.37 13.31 -6.60
N ASP A 41 14.78 13.53 -5.42
CA ASP A 41 14.99 12.70 -4.24
C ASP A 41 14.29 11.33 -4.38
N THR A 42 14.80 10.34 -3.66
CA THR A 42 14.20 9.00 -3.58
C THR A 42 13.81 8.71 -2.14
N ILE A 43 12.54 8.36 -1.92
CA ILE A 43 12.02 7.91 -0.63
C ILE A 43 12.00 6.39 -0.63
N THR A 44 12.65 5.77 0.35
CA THR A 44 12.66 4.33 0.58
C THR A 44 11.60 3.95 1.60
N ILE A 45 10.66 3.08 1.20
CA ILE A 45 9.54 2.65 2.02
C ILE A 45 9.67 1.15 2.32
N ALA A 46 9.84 0.78 3.59
CA ALA A 46 9.67 -0.61 4.02
C ALA A 46 8.18 -0.93 4.10
N ALA A 47 7.75 -1.97 3.40
CA ALA A 47 6.34 -2.36 3.36
C ALA A 47 6.18 -3.87 3.34
N HIS A 48 5.01 -4.32 3.78
CA HIS A 48 4.55 -5.67 3.46
C HIS A 48 4.56 -5.85 1.95
N GLY A 49 5.02 -7.02 1.50
CA GLY A 49 4.85 -7.42 0.10
C GLY A 49 3.38 -7.41 -0.35
N GLU A 50 3.16 -7.72 -1.62
CA GLU A 50 1.82 -7.72 -2.19
C GLU A 50 0.80 -8.54 -1.35
N PRO A 51 -0.45 -8.05 -1.20
CA PRO A 51 -1.05 -6.95 -1.95
C PRO A 51 -0.86 -5.55 -1.32
N LYS A 52 -0.13 -5.40 -0.21
CA LYS A 52 -0.10 -4.13 0.55
C LYS A 52 0.76 -3.07 -0.13
N SER A 53 1.91 -3.45 -0.68
CA SER A 53 2.78 -2.57 -1.47
C SER A 53 2.13 -2.05 -2.76
N ALA A 54 1.10 -2.72 -3.28
CA ALA A 54 0.46 -2.37 -4.55
C ALA A 54 -0.10 -0.93 -4.57
N SER A 55 -0.61 -0.44 -3.44
CA SER A 55 -1.14 0.94 -3.34
C SER A 55 -0.05 1.99 -3.58
N ILE A 56 1.20 1.70 -3.23
CA ILE A 56 2.34 2.59 -3.42
C ILE A 56 2.71 2.65 -4.91
N TYR A 57 2.82 1.49 -5.56
CA TYR A 57 3.12 1.43 -7.00
C TYR A 57 2.01 2.09 -7.84
N MET A 58 0.75 1.99 -7.42
CA MET A 58 -0.36 2.66 -8.11
C MET A 58 -0.25 4.19 -8.16
N ILE A 59 0.52 4.80 -7.25
CA ILE A 59 0.67 6.26 -7.17
C ILE A 59 2.09 6.75 -7.47
N GLU A 60 3.06 5.86 -7.72
CA GLU A 60 4.47 6.22 -7.86
C GLU A 60 4.72 7.16 -9.04
N ASP A 61 4.09 6.90 -10.19
CA ASP A 61 4.18 7.76 -11.38
C ASP A 61 3.62 9.16 -11.08
N LYS A 62 2.52 9.24 -10.33
CA LYS A 62 1.92 10.52 -9.94
C LYS A 62 2.84 11.29 -8.99
N LEU A 63 3.53 10.59 -8.07
CA LEU A 63 4.50 11.22 -7.17
C LEU A 63 5.71 11.76 -7.94
N LEU A 64 6.19 11.01 -8.94
CA LEU A 64 7.26 11.43 -9.82
C LEU A 64 6.86 12.64 -10.68
N ASP A 65 5.72 12.55 -11.37
CA ASP A 65 5.24 13.61 -12.28
C ASP A 65 4.88 14.89 -11.54
N THR A 66 4.27 14.77 -10.36
CA THR A 66 3.79 15.91 -9.59
C THR A 66 4.92 16.55 -8.80
N TYR A 67 5.73 15.75 -8.10
CA TYR A 67 6.68 16.26 -7.09
C TYR A 67 8.14 16.02 -7.45
N GLY A 68 8.43 15.23 -8.49
CA GLY A 68 9.78 14.81 -8.84
C GLY A 68 10.36 13.78 -7.89
N ILE A 69 9.53 13.16 -7.04
CA ILE A 69 9.97 12.22 -6.01
C ILE A 69 9.91 10.80 -6.57
N LYS A 70 11.02 10.07 -6.44
CA LYS A 70 11.07 8.64 -6.75
C LYS A 70 10.72 7.84 -5.50
N VAL A 71 10.03 6.71 -5.69
CA VAL A 71 9.73 5.79 -4.60
C VAL A 71 10.51 4.50 -4.81
N LYS A 72 11.13 4.01 -3.73
CA LYS A 72 11.77 2.70 -3.68
C LYS A 72 11.09 1.88 -2.60
N VAL A 73 10.29 0.90 -3.00
CA VAL A 73 9.64 -0.01 -2.04
C VAL A 73 10.58 -1.16 -1.71
N VAL A 74 10.82 -1.40 -0.42
CA VAL A 74 11.49 -2.59 0.11
C VAL A 74 10.40 -3.51 0.65
N GLU A 75 10.03 -4.50 -0.16
CA GLU A 75 9.03 -5.48 0.23
C GLU A 75 9.59 -6.51 1.20
N ILE A 76 8.86 -6.71 2.30
CA ILE A 76 9.21 -7.65 3.35
C ILE A 76 8.03 -8.60 3.59
N ALA A 77 8.35 -9.89 3.79
CA ALA A 77 7.35 -10.89 4.11
C ALA A 77 6.65 -10.54 5.44
N PRO A 78 5.33 -10.78 5.57
CA PRO A 78 4.58 -10.39 6.76
C PRO A 78 5.12 -10.92 8.09
N GLU A 79 5.68 -12.12 8.07
CA GLU A 79 6.22 -12.78 9.26
C GLU A 79 7.59 -12.20 9.66
N ALA A 80 8.26 -11.48 8.77
CA ALA A 80 9.63 -10.99 8.96
C ALA A 80 9.73 -9.47 9.10
N ILE A 81 8.68 -8.71 8.77
CA ILE A 81 8.73 -7.24 8.72
C ILE A 81 9.11 -6.63 10.07
N TYR A 82 8.47 -7.12 11.15
CA TYR A 82 8.74 -6.64 12.50
C TYR A 82 10.21 -6.78 12.88
N GLU A 83 10.76 -7.99 12.73
CA GLU A 83 12.15 -8.26 13.14
C GLU A 83 13.15 -7.43 12.33
N LYS A 84 12.95 -7.31 11.01
CA LYS A 84 13.86 -6.57 10.14
C LYS A 84 13.82 -5.07 10.38
N GLU A 85 12.63 -4.50 10.52
CA GLU A 85 12.48 -3.07 10.80
C GLU A 85 13.04 -2.73 12.19
N MET A 86 12.72 -3.53 13.22
CA MET A 86 13.22 -3.26 14.57
C MET A 86 14.74 -3.39 14.70
N ILE A 87 15.38 -4.29 13.96
CA ILE A 87 16.85 -4.35 13.89
C ILE A 87 17.43 -3.03 13.35
N GLU A 88 16.89 -2.54 12.23
CA GLU A 88 17.35 -1.29 11.60
C GLU A 88 17.09 -0.07 12.49
N LEU A 89 15.87 0.05 13.01
CA LEU A 89 15.44 1.18 13.86
C LEU A 89 16.21 1.22 15.19
N THR A 90 16.48 0.06 15.80
CA THR A 90 17.27 -0.02 17.04
C THR A 90 18.73 0.31 16.80
N ALA A 91 19.28 -0.04 15.63
CA ALA A 91 20.64 0.33 15.25
C ALA A 91 20.78 1.82 14.92
N GLY A 92 19.68 2.56 14.78
CA GLY A 92 19.68 3.94 14.29
C GLY A 92 20.11 4.03 12.83
N GLY A 93 19.80 3.00 12.04
CA GLY A 93 20.13 2.95 10.62
C GLY A 93 19.23 3.87 9.78
N ASP A 94 19.61 4.02 8.52
CA ASP A 94 18.99 4.93 7.55
C ASP A 94 18.45 4.19 6.32
N ALA A 95 18.25 2.87 6.41
CA ALA A 95 17.79 2.09 5.26
C ALA A 95 16.37 2.45 4.79
N TYR A 96 15.52 3.01 5.67
CA TYR A 96 14.12 3.32 5.39
C TYR A 96 13.76 4.75 5.84
N ASP A 97 13.10 5.49 4.96
CA ASP A 97 12.53 6.81 5.27
C ASP A 97 11.11 6.68 5.85
N VAL A 98 10.38 5.65 5.42
CA VAL A 98 9.01 5.34 5.86
C VAL A 98 8.91 3.84 6.14
N VAL A 99 8.27 3.46 7.24
CA VAL A 99 8.02 2.08 7.62
C VAL A 99 6.52 1.81 7.73
N GLN A 100 6.06 0.72 7.12
CA GLN A 100 4.72 0.19 7.34
C GLN A 100 4.79 -0.89 8.40
N PHE A 101 4.07 -0.70 9.51
CA PHE A 101 4.08 -1.63 10.63
C PHE A 101 2.66 -1.99 11.07
N ASN A 102 2.53 -3.11 11.77
CA ASN A 102 1.25 -3.54 12.35
C ASN A 102 0.91 -2.67 13.56
N ALA A 103 -0.33 -2.18 13.62
CA ALA A 103 -0.83 -1.33 14.70
C ALA A 103 -0.58 -1.90 16.11
N SER A 104 -0.64 -3.24 16.27
CA SER A 104 -0.35 -3.91 17.53
C SER A 104 1.05 -3.65 18.08
N ASN A 105 1.98 -3.23 17.23
CA ASN A 105 3.39 -3.07 17.55
C ASN A 105 3.78 -1.59 17.77
N ILE A 106 2.84 -0.64 17.69
CA ILE A 106 3.16 0.80 17.78
C ILE A 106 3.98 1.19 19.01
N ALA A 107 3.78 0.48 20.13
CA ALA A 107 4.53 0.70 21.37
C ALA A 107 6.05 0.50 21.18
N ASP A 108 6.44 -0.49 20.38
CA ASP A 108 7.84 -0.83 20.12
C ASP A 108 8.46 0.12 19.09
N TYR A 109 7.67 0.61 18.12
CA TYR A 109 8.14 1.52 17.08
C TYR A 109 8.23 2.97 17.56
N ALA A 110 7.30 3.41 18.40
CA ALA A 110 7.17 4.82 18.82
C ALA A 110 8.48 5.49 19.29
N PRO A 111 9.39 4.83 20.05
CA PRO A 111 10.67 5.41 20.42
C PRO A 111 11.60 5.76 19.23
N HIS A 112 11.35 5.18 18.06
CA HIS A 112 12.14 5.33 16.84
C HIS A 112 11.43 6.18 15.76
N LEU A 113 10.18 6.58 15.98
CA LEU A 113 9.39 7.34 15.02
C LEU A 113 9.37 8.83 15.40
N GLU A 114 9.39 9.68 14.37
CA GLU A 114 9.16 11.11 14.53
C GLU A 114 7.68 11.38 14.86
N PRO A 115 7.38 12.17 15.92
CA PRO A 115 6.02 12.62 16.17
C PRO A 115 5.48 13.43 14.99
N LEU A 116 4.27 13.09 14.52
CA LEU A 116 3.69 13.74 13.33
C LEU A 116 3.08 15.11 13.62
N ALA A 117 2.62 15.38 14.84
CA ALA A 117 2.01 16.67 15.17
C ALA A 117 2.97 17.87 14.95
N PRO A 118 4.22 17.86 15.46
CA PRO A 118 5.19 18.93 15.18
C PRO A 118 5.53 19.06 13.69
N LEU A 119 5.59 17.95 12.95
CA LEU A 119 5.84 17.96 11.51
C LEU A 119 4.67 18.57 10.73
N ALA A 120 3.44 18.21 11.10
CA ALA A 120 2.23 18.76 10.52
C ALA A 120 2.15 20.28 10.74
N GLU A 121 2.42 20.76 11.96
CA GLU A 121 2.45 22.19 12.27
C GLU A 121 3.54 22.92 11.48
N LYS A 122 4.78 22.39 11.49
CA LYS A 122 5.93 22.99 10.82
C LYS A 122 5.70 23.22 9.32
N TRP A 123 5.04 22.27 8.67
CA TRP A 123 4.85 22.28 7.22
C TRP A 123 3.44 22.68 6.79
N GLY A 124 2.55 22.98 7.73
CA GLY A 124 1.15 23.30 7.44
C GLY A 124 0.40 22.16 6.76
N LEU A 125 0.71 20.91 7.13
CA LEU A 125 0.09 19.72 6.55
C LEU A 125 -1.17 19.34 7.32
N ASP A 126 -2.23 19.04 6.58
CA ASP A 126 -3.42 18.39 7.10
C ASP A 126 -3.41 16.91 6.69
N PHE A 127 -3.34 16.03 7.67
CA PHE A 127 -3.39 14.58 7.47
C PHE A 127 -4.82 14.03 7.53
N HIS A 128 -5.83 14.91 7.63
CA HIS A 128 -7.24 14.54 7.72
C HIS A 128 -7.51 13.52 8.84
N LEU A 129 -6.87 13.73 9.99
CA LEU A 129 -6.99 12.83 11.14
C LEU A 129 -8.44 12.76 11.65
N ASP A 130 -9.21 13.83 11.47
CA ASP A 130 -10.64 13.91 11.79
C ASP A 130 -11.53 13.02 10.91
N ASP A 131 -11.07 12.63 9.71
CA ASP A 131 -11.73 11.66 8.84
C ASP A 131 -11.36 10.20 9.18
N VAL A 132 -10.38 10.00 10.06
CA VAL A 132 -10.04 8.67 10.60
C VAL A 132 -10.92 8.37 11.81
N LEU A 133 -11.51 7.17 11.86
CA LEU A 133 -12.33 6.74 13.00
C LEU A 133 -11.56 6.85 14.34
N PRO A 134 -12.16 7.39 15.42
CA PRO A 134 -11.45 7.67 16.68
C PRO A 134 -10.73 6.47 17.30
N ALA A 135 -11.27 5.26 17.14
CA ALA A 135 -10.63 4.03 17.61
C ALA A 135 -9.26 3.79 16.96
N PHE A 136 -9.13 4.05 15.66
CA PHE A 136 -7.87 3.90 14.93
C PHE A 136 -6.90 5.02 15.31
N GLN A 137 -7.37 6.26 15.44
CA GLN A 137 -6.51 7.36 15.91
C GLN A 137 -5.81 7.02 17.24
N GLN A 138 -6.54 6.40 18.17
CA GLN A 138 -6.04 6.08 19.51
C GLN A 138 -5.21 4.80 19.54
N ILE A 139 -5.64 3.74 18.84
CA ILE A 139 -5.06 2.40 18.98
C ILE A 139 -4.01 2.13 17.92
N TYR A 140 -4.16 2.69 16.72
CA TYR A 140 -3.29 2.38 15.57
C TYR A 140 -2.24 3.46 15.34
N LEU A 141 -2.58 4.72 15.59
CA LEU A 141 -1.76 5.86 15.15
C LEU A 141 -0.99 6.53 16.29
N SER A 142 -1.36 6.24 17.53
CA SER A 142 -0.84 6.94 18.70
C SER A 142 -0.32 5.97 19.77
N TRP A 143 0.73 6.40 20.47
CA TRP A 143 1.26 5.70 21.64
C TRP A 143 1.53 6.71 22.76
N ALA A 144 1.12 6.37 23.98
CA ALA A 144 1.31 7.21 25.17
C ALA A 144 0.84 8.68 24.99
N GLY A 145 -0.21 8.90 24.20
CA GLY A 145 -0.76 10.24 23.92
C GLY A 145 -0.08 11.00 22.79
N THR A 146 0.93 10.43 22.14
CA THR A 146 1.63 11.03 21.01
C THR A 146 1.26 10.34 19.71
N TRP A 147 0.99 11.13 18.67
CA TRP A 147 0.63 10.67 17.32
C TRP A 147 1.90 10.46 16.46
N TYR A 148 2.04 9.26 15.89
CA TYR A 148 3.25 8.83 15.16
C TYR A 148 3.00 8.32 13.74
N ALA A 149 1.77 7.89 13.39
CA ALA A 149 1.52 7.21 12.12
C ALA A 149 0.26 7.69 11.41
N THR A 150 0.16 7.38 10.12
CA THR A 150 -1.05 7.62 9.31
C THR A 150 -1.80 6.31 9.11
N CYS A 151 -3.13 6.39 8.91
CA CYS A 151 -3.93 5.21 8.65
C CYS A 151 -3.80 4.80 7.19
N SER A 152 -3.03 3.74 6.92
CA SER A 152 -2.97 3.12 5.59
C SER A 152 -4.04 2.03 5.40
N ASP A 153 -4.41 1.34 6.47
CA ASP A 153 -5.36 0.23 6.49
C ASP A 153 -6.02 0.15 7.87
N GLY A 154 -7.20 -0.47 7.96
CA GLY A 154 -7.96 -0.64 9.19
C GLY A 154 -8.78 -1.92 9.17
N ASP A 155 -8.43 -2.88 10.02
CA ASP A 155 -9.09 -4.16 10.11
C ASP A 155 -10.15 -4.18 11.22
N VAL A 156 -11.29 -4.81 10.90
CA VAL A 156 -12.33 -5.12 11.88
C VAL A 156 -12.62 -6.61 11.86
N HIS A 157 -12.77 -7.20 13.04
CA HIS A 157 -13.15 -8.59 13.17
C HIS A 157 -14.62 -8.77 12.76
N MET A 158 -14.85 -9.61 11.76
CA MET A 158 -16.18 -9.93 11.26
C MET A 158 -16.46 -11.43 11.40
N PHE A 159 -17.70 -11.75 11.74
CA PHE A 159 -18.19 -13.12 11.69
C PHE A 159 -18.82 -13.40 10.33
N TYR A 160 -18.29 -14.40 9.64
CA TYR A 160 -18.81 -14.86 8.35
C TYR A 160 -19.51 -16.21 8.51
N TYR A 161 -20.61 -16.40 7.78
CA TYR A 161 -21.34 -17.66 7.76
C TYR A 161 -21.94 -17.95 6.37
N ARG A 162 -22.23 -19.21 6.11
CA ARG A 162 -22.86 -19.69 4.88
C ARG A 162 -24.37 -19.55 4.96
N LYS A 163 -24.92 -18.50 4.36
CA LYS A 163 -26.38 -18.25 4.33
C LYS A 163 -27.18 -19.44 3.82
N ASP A 164 -26.72 -20.10 2.77
CA ASP A 164 -27.38 -21.27 2.18
C ASP A 164 -27.42 -22.48 3.15
N ALA A 165 -26.37 -22.67 3.96
CA ALA A 165 -26.38 -23.66 5.03
C ALA A 165 -27.37 -23.27 6.13
N PHE A 166 -27.39 -22.00 6.54
CA PHE A 166 -28.29 -21.53 7.59
C PHE A 166 -29.75 -21.54 7.15
N ASP A 167 -30.04 -21.38 5.86
CA ASP A 167 -31.40 -21.40 5.30
C ASP A 167 -31.91 -22.79 4.95
N ASN A 168 -31.05 -23.82 4.98
CA ASN A 168 -31.45 -25.19 4.68
C ASN A 168 -32.48 -25.70 5.72
N PRO A 169 -33.70 -26.09 5.30
CA PRO A 169 -34.76 -26.50 6.23
C PRO A 169 -34.42 -27.78 6.99
N GLU A 170 -33.64 -28.68 6.39
CA GLU A 170 -33.18 -29.89 7.05
C GLU A 170 -32.20 -29.56 8.19
N TYR A 171 -31.27 -28.63 7.95
CA TYR A 171 -30.32 -28.19 8.96
C TYR A 171 -31.00 -27.43 10.10
N LYS A 172 -31.92 -26.51 9.80
CA LYS A 172 -32.74 -25.85 10.84
C LYS A 172 -33.44 -26.89 11.73
N ARG A 173 -34.04 -27.92 11.13
CA ARG A 173 -34.73 -28.99 11.86
C ARG A 173 -33.77 -29.82 12.72
N LYS A 174 -32.63 -30.26 12.16
CA LYS A 174 -31.63 -31.08 12.88
C LYS A 174 -30.98 -30.29 14.01
N PHE A 175 -30.62 -29.04 13.77
CA PHE A 175 -30.04 -28.16 14.77
C PHE A 175 -30.99 -27.95 15.95
N LYS A 176 -32.26 -27.59 15.67
CA LYS A 176 -33.27 -27.42 16.71
C LYS A 176 -33.52 -28.69 17.51
N ALA A 177 -33.46 -29.86 16.86
CA ALA A 177 -33.61 -31.14 17.56
C ALA A 177 -32.42 -31.44 18.49
N LYS A 178 -31.19 -31.04 18.15
CA LYS A 178 -29.98 -31.25 18.96
C LYS A 178 -29.86 -30.25 20.11
N TYR A 179 -30.07 -28.95 19.84
CA TYR A 179 -29.76 -27.86 20.77
C TYR A 179 -30.99 -27.18 21.38
N GLY A 180 -32.20 -27.46 20.89
CA GLY A 180 -33.44 -26.94 21.46
C GLY A 180 -33.82 -25.51 21.04
N TYR A 181 -33.08 -24.87 20.13
CA TYR A 181 -33.37 -23.54 19.60
C TYR A 181 -33.13 -23.44 18.08
N GLU A 182 -33.60 -22.37 17.46
CA GLU A 182 -33.50 -22.18 16.00
C GLU A 182 -32.06 -21.90 15.55
N LEU A 183 -31.65 -22.52 14.43
CA LEU A 183 -30.37 -22.19 13.78
C LEU A 183 -30.44 -20.75 13.24
N ALA A 184 -29.61 -19.87 13.79
CA ALA A 184 -29.50 -18.47 13.41
C ALA A 184 -28.05 -18.00 13.62
N PRO A 185 -27.63 -16.88 12.97
CA PRO A 185 -26.32 -16.29 13.24
C PRO A 185 -26.12 -16.08 14.76
N PRO A 186 -25.01 -16.58 15.32
CA PRO A 186 -24.81 -16.62 16.77
C PRO A 186 -24.71 -15.21 17.33
N ARG A 187 -25.31 -15.01 18.51
CA ARG A 187 -25.28 -13.72 19.25
C ARG A 187 -24.32 -13.74 20.43
N ASP A 188 -23.81 -14.90 20.78
CA ASP A 188 -22.84 -15.12 21.84
C ASP A 188 -21.93 -16.31 21.51
N PHE A 189 -20.89 -16.50 22.31
CA PHE A 189 -19.90 -17.56 22.08
C PHE A 189 -20.44 -18.98 22.32
N ASN A 190 -21.49 -19.15 23.14
CA ASN A 190 -22.08 -20.48 23.34
C ASN A 190 -22.83 -20.91 22.07
N GLN A 191 -23.64 -20.01 21.50
CA GLN A 191 -24.30 -20.25 20.22
C GLN A 191 -23.29 -20.45 19.09
N TYR A 192 -22.18 -19.69 19.09
CA TYR A 192 -21.11 -19.88 18.12
C TYR A 192 -20.54 -21.31 18.20
N LEU A 193 -20.29 -21.82 19.41
CA LEU A 193 -19.77 -23.16 19.62
C LEU A 193 -20.77 -24.24 19.19
N ASP A 194 -22.06 -24.10 19.53
CA ASP A 194 -23.10 -25.04 19.11
C ASP A 194 -23.25 -25.08 17.57
N VAL A 195 -23.22 -23.92 16.92
CA VAL A 195 -23.26 -23.80 15.46
C VAL A 195 -22.01 -24.42 14.83
N ALA A 196 -20.84 -24.15 15.39
CA ALA A 196 -19.59 -24.74 14.90
C ALA A 196 -19.60 -26.27 15.05
N GLU A 197 -19.99 -26.78 16.21
CA GLU A 197 -20.14 -28.22 16.46
C GLU A 197 -21.14 -28.83 15.48
N PHE A 198 -22.33 -28.24 15.31
CA PHE A 198 -23.34 -28.77 14.37
C PHE A 198 -22.84 -28.97 12.93
N PHE A 199 -22.03 -28.02 12.42
CA PHE A 199 -21.51 -28.09 11.05
C PHE A 199 -20.22 -28.90 10.93
N THR A 200 -19.59 -29.31 12.04
CA THR A 200 -18.31 -30.04 12.03
C THR A 200 -18.32 -31.38 12.80
N GLY A 201 -19.41 -31.71 13.52
CA GLY A 201 -19.55 -32.89 14.40
C GLY A 201 -21.00 -33.35 14.64
#